data_AF-A0AAP0V7F9-F1
#
_entry.id   AF-A0AAP0V7F9-F1
#
_cell.length_a   1.000
_cell.length_b   1.000
_cell.length_c   1.000
_cell.angle_alpha   90.00
_cell.angle_beta   90.00
_cell.angle_gamma   90.00
#
_symmetry.space_group_name_H-M   'P 1'
#
loop_
_entity.id
_entity.type
_entity.pdbx_description
1 polymer ?
#
loop_
_entity_poly.entity_id
_entity_poly.type
_entity_poly.pdbx_seq_one_letter_code
_entity_poly.pdbx_strand_id
1 'polypeptide(L)' 'MALEEFTRSKGIKRGDKILLLVPESGRFSYGTVLLTVE' A
#
# COMPACT_ATOMS: atom_id res chain seq x y z
N MET A 1 -3.65 -4.56 -10.55
CA MET A 1 -3.06 -4.74 -9.21
C MET A 1 -2.32 -3.46 -8.84
N ALA A 2 -2.86 -2.62 -7.95
CA ALA A 2 -2.29 -1.29 -7.67
C ALA A 2 -0.94 -1.36 -6.94
N LEU A 3 -0.80 -2.27 -5.98
CA LEU A 3 0.47 -2.49 -5.29
C LEU A 3 1.56 -3.00 -6.24
N GLU A 4 1.22 -3.93 -7.15
CA GLU A 4 2.18 -4.44 -8.13
C GLU A 4 2.70 -3.31 -9.04
N GLU A 5 1.81 -2.50 -9.61
CA GLU A 5 2.20 -1.38 -10.46
C GLU A 5 3.03 -0.34 -9.68
N PHE A 6 2.66 -0.07 -8.43
CA PHE A 6 3.43 0.79 -7.54
C PHE A 6 4.85 0.26 -7.32
N THR A 7 5.01 -1.05 -7.07
CA THR A 7 6.35 -1.67 -6.90
C THR A 7 7.21 -1.66 -8.15
N ARG A 8 6.59 -1.71 -9.35
CA ARG A 8 7.33 -1.64 -10.63
C ARG A 8 7.71 -0.22 -11.03
N SER A 9 6.83 0.75 -10.77
CA SER A 9 6.98 2.14 -11.22
C SER A 9 7.75 3.03 -10.24
N LYS A 10 7.86 2.63 -8.97
CA LYS A 10 8.60 3.37 -7.95
C LYS A 10 9.89 2.64 -7.60
N GLY A 11 10.99 3.38 -7.50
CA GLY A 11 12.28 2.87 -7.02
C GLY A 11 12.26 2.64 -5.52
N ILE A 12 11.46 1.67 -5.06
CA ILE A 12 11.29 1.31 -3.66
C ILE A 12 12.60 0.75 -3.11
N LYS A 13 12.98 1.21 -1.92
CA LYS A 13 14.23 0.86 -1.25
C LYS A 13 13.97 0.05 0.01
N ARG A 14 14.98 -0.72 0.42
CA ARG A 14 14.98 -1.40 1.72
C ARG A 14 14.75 -0.39 2.85
N GLY A 15 13.84 -0.72 3.76
CA GLY A 15 13.41 0.13 4.86
C GLY A 15 12.25 1.07 4.53
N ASP A 16 11.84 1.19 3.26
CA ASP A 16 10.67 1.98 2.89
C ASP A 16 9.40 1.40 3.54
N LYS A 17 8.51 2.29 3.97
CA LYS A 17 7.22 1.95 4.56
C LYS A 17 6.10 2.31 3.60
N ILE A 18 5.17 1.37 3.40
CA ILE A 18 4.03 1.54 2.49
C ILE A 18 2.75 1.37 3.31
N LEU A 19 1.96 2.45 3.40
CA LEU A 19 0.63 2.41 4.02
C LEU A 19 -0.42 2.17 2.93
N LEU A 20 -1.11 1.03 3.01
CA LEU A 20 -2.21 0.68 2.13
C LEU A 20 -3.54 1.02 2.81
N LEU A 21 -4.42 1.69 2.07
CA LEU A 21 -5.77 2.03 2.49
C LEU A 21 -6.75 1.40 1.50
N VAL A 22 -7.57 0.47 1.98
CA VAL A 22 -8.60 -0.18 1.17
C VAL A 22 -9.95 0.29 1.66
N PRO A 23 -10.66 1.15 0.92
CA PRO A 23 -11.99 1.61 1.31
C PRO A 23 -12.95 0.43 1.32
N GLU A 24 -13.80 0.36 2.34
CA GLU A 24 -14.98 -0.50 2.32
C GLU A 24 -16.12 0.25 1.61
N SER A 25 -16.64 -0.31 0.52
CA SER A 25 -17.73 0.33 -0.23
C SER A 25 -18.95 0.58 0.66
N GLY A 26 -19.42 1.83 0.70
CA GLY A 26 -20.61 2.24 1.44
C GLY A 26 -20.37 2.62 2.91
N ARG A 27 -19.10 2.69 3.35
CA ARG A 27 -18.74 3.08 4.72
C ARG A 27 -17.64 4.14 4.70
N PHE A 28 -17.64 5.01 5.71
CA PHE A 28 -16.50 5.89 6.00
C PHE A 28 -15.39 5.12 6.74
N SER A 29 -15.06 3.90 6.26
CA SER A 29 -14.06 3.03 6.88
C SER A 29 -13.08 2.47 5.85
N TYR A 30 -11.87 2.21 6.32
CA TYR A 30 -10.77 1.66 5.52
C TYR A 30 -10.13 0.50 6.27
N GLY A 31 -9.91 -0.61 5.57
CA GLY A 31 -8.89 -1.57 5.98
C GLY A 31 -7.51 -0.94 5.78
N THR A 32 -6.65 -1.04 6.78
CA THR A 32 -5.29 -0.47 6.71
C THR A 32 -4.22 -1.53 6.98
N VAL A 33 -3.14 -1.47 6.21
CA VAL A 33 -1.95 -2.32 6.39
C VAL A 33 -0.70 -1.46 6.20
N LEU A 34 0.25 -1.57 7.13
CA LEU A 34 1.58 -0.99 7.00
C LEU A 34 2.57 -2.09 6.63
N LEU A 35 3.14 -1.99 5.43
CA LEU A 35 4.18 -2.89 4.94
C LEU A 35 5.55 -2.23 5.12
N THR A 36 6.57 -3.03 5.41
CA THR A 36 7.98 -2.60 5.40
C THR A 36 8.72 -3.42 4.34
N VAL A 37 9.56 -2.75 3.54
CA VAL A 37 10.38 -3.43 2.53
C VAL A 37 11.67 -3.93 3.17
N GLU A 38 11.87 -5.24 3.15
CA GLU A 38 13.07 -5.94 3.67
C GLU A 38 14.24 -5.96 2.68
#